data_AF-A0A803QZZ8-F1
#
_entry.id   AF-A0A803QZZ8-F1
#
_cell.length_a   1.000
_cell.length_b   1.000
_cell.length_c   1.000
_cell.angle_alpha   90.00
_cell.angle_beta   90.00
_cell.angle_gamma   90.00
#
_symmetry.space_group_name_H-M   'P 1'
#
loop_
_entity.id
_entity.type
_entity.pdbx_description
1 polymer ?
#
loop_
_entity_poly.entity_id
_entity_poly.type
_entity_poly.pdbx_seq_one_letter_code
_entity_poly.pdbx_strand_id
1 'polypeptide(L)'
;MYRKQHKKDIAQEAVRKRRRATKKPYSRSIVGATLEVIQKRRAEKPEVRDAAREAALREIKERIKKTKDEKKAKKAEVVAKSQKGRGNVSKGAAPKGPKLGGGGGKR
;
A
#
# COMPACT_ATOMS: atom_id res chain seq x y z
N MET A 1 25.34 27.30 -61.01
CA MET A 1 25.32 25.99 -60.31
C MET A 1 25.92 26.04 -58.89
N TYR A 2 27.01 26.76 -58.65
CA TYR A 2 27.66 26.83 -57.32
C TYR A 2 26.80 27.49 -56.22
N ARG A 3 26.27 28.70 -56.44
CA ARG A 3 25.63 29.49 -55.37
C ARG A 3 24.38 28.85 -54.76
N LYS A 4 23.57 28.14 -55.56
CA LYS A 4 22.39 27.41 -55.08
C LYS A 4 22.74 26.18 -54.23
N GLN A 5 23.72 25.36 -54.66
CA GLN A 5 24.17 24.17 -53.92
C GLN A 5 24.76 24.56 -52.56
N HIS A 6 25.46 25.69 -52.52
CA HIS A 6 26.07 26.23 -51.31
C HIS A 6 25.15 27.19 -50.55
N LYS A 7 23.86 27.26 -50.90
CA LYS A 7 22.83 28.06 -50.22
C LYS A 7 23.13 29.57 -50.13
N LYS A 8 23.97 30.10 -51.03
CA LYS A 8 24.41 31.51 -51.05
C LYS A 8 23.37 32.48 -51.64
N ASP A 9 22.25 31.97 -52.19
CA ASP A 9 21.15 32.77 -52.76
C ASP A 9 19.87 32.70 -51.90
N ILE A 10 19.93 32.13 -50.71
CA ILE A 10 18.75 32.00 -49.83
C ILE A 10 18.58 33.32 -49.06
N ALA A 11 17.78 34.24 -49.60
CA ALA A 11 17.39 35.48 -48.93
C ALA A 11 16.04 35.37 -48.17
N GLN A 12 15.29 34.28 -48.35
CA GLN A 12 14.04 34.03 -47.66
C GLN A 12 14.19 32.88 -46.66
N GLU A 13 13.91 33.20 -45.40
CA GLU A 13 13.82 32.32 -44.25
C GLU A 13 13.50 30.86 -44.61
N ALA A 14 14.50 29.99 -44.48
CA ALA A 14 14.21 28.60 -44.18
C ALA A 14 13.65 28.56 -42.76
N VAL A 15 12.35 28.85 -42.59
CA VAL A 15 11.64 28.59 -41.34
C VAL A 15 11.74 27.08 -41.13
N ARG A 16 12.70 26.66 -40.31
CA ARG A 16 12.82 25.26 -39.87
C ARG A 16 11.45 24.87 -39.34
N LYS A 17 10.77 23.95 -40.05
CA LYS A 17 9.46 23.46 -39.65
C LYS A 17 9.61 22.84 -38.25
N ARG A 18 9.19 23.60 -37.24
CA ARG A 18 9.19 23.15 -35.85
C ARG A 18 8.23 21.97 -35.77
N ARG A 19 8.74 20.76 -35.53
CA ARG A 19 7.89 19.55 -35.42
C ARG A 19 6.95 19.75 -34.22
N ARG A 20 5.65 19.92 -34.48
CA ARG A 20 4.65 20.02 -33.42
C ARG A 20 4.32 18.61 -32.94
N ALA A 21 4.83 18.23 -31.77
CA ALA A 21 4.37 17.04 -31.07
C ALA A 21 3.01 17.35 -30.46
N THR A 22 1.95 16.74 -30.98
CA THR A 22 0.61 16.84 -30.37
C THR A 22 0.57 15.90 -29.17
N LYS A 23 0.68 16.46 -27.96
CA LYS A 23 0.26 15.73 -26.75
C LYS A 23 -1.27 15.68 -26.77
N LYS A 24 -1.82 14.63 -27.39
CA LYS A 24 -3.25 14.33 -27.23
C LYS A 24 -3.43 13.79 -25.82
N PRO A 25 -4.11 14.51 -24.90
CA PRO A 25 -4.47 13.92 -23.62
C PRO A 25 -5.31 12.68 -23.89
N TYR A 26 -5.18 11.64 -23.05
CA TYR A 26 -5.93 10.39 -23.17
C TYR A 26 -7.44 10.68 -23.15
N SER A 27 -8.01 10.88 -24.32
CA SER A 27 -9.44 11.12 -24.58
C SER A 27 -10.21 9.82 -24.78
N ARG A 28 -9.55 8.68 -24.57
CA ARG A 28 -10.14 7.36 -24.71
C ARG A 28 -10.58 6.83 -23.36
N SER A 29 -11.74 6.18 -23.33
CA SER A 29 -12.16 5.36 -22.20
C SER A 29 -11.20 4.17 -22.00
N ILE A 30 -11.18 3.67 -20.77
CA ILE A 30 -10.46 2.45 -20.40
C ILE A 30 -11.52 1.34 -20.21
N VAL A 31 -11.19 0.09 -20.51
CA VAL A 31 -12.15 -1.04 -20.56
C VAL A 31 -13.08 -1.10 -19.34
N GLY A 32 -12.55 -0.87 -18.13
CA GLY A 32 -13.33 -0.90 -16.88
C GLY A 32 -13.84 0.46 -16.37
N ALA A 33 -13.60 1.56 -17.09
CA ALA A 33 -14.03 2.90 -16.67
C ALA A 33 -14.19 3.85 -17.86
N THR A 34 -15.37 4.47 -17.95
CA THR A 34 -15.62 5.53 -18.94
C THR A 34 -14.81 6.78 -18.60
N LEU A 35 -14.56 7.61 -19.62
CA LEU A 35 -13.77 8.84 -19.48
C LEU A 35 -14.39 9.82 -18.47
N GLU A 36 -15.71 9.89 -18.41
CA GLU A 36 -16.45 10.75 -17.48
C GLU A 36 -16.23 10.36 -16.01
N VAL A 37 -16.24 9.06 -15.71
CA VAL A 37 -16.02 8.56 -14.34
C VAL A 37 -14.60 8.87 -13.88
N ILE A 38 -13.62 8.72 -14.78
CA ILE A 38 -12.22 9.06 -14.52
C ILE A 38 -12.07 10.56 -14.25
N GLN A 39 -12.71 11.40 -15.04
CA GLN A 39 -12.65 12.85 -14.87
C GLN A 39 -13.31 13.30 -13.57
N LYS A 40 -14.49 12.76 -13.23
CA LYS A 40 -15.18 13.06 -11.97
C LYS A 40 -14.30 12.74 -10.77
N ARG A 41 -13.70 11.54 -10.72
CA ARG A 41 -12.73 11.18 -9.66
C ARG A 41 -11.49 12.08 -9.62
N ARG A 42 -10.98 12.52 -10.78
CA ARG A 42 -9.82 13.43 -10.88
C ARG A 42 -10.16 14.88 -10.53
N ALA A 43 -11.39 15.31 -10.72
CA ALA A 43 -11.85 16.67 -10.43
C ALA A 43 -12.38 16.83 -9.00
N GLU A 44 -12.56 15.74 -8.25
CA GLU A 44 -12.91 15.80 -6.82
C GLU A 44 -11.94 16.71 -6.05
N LYS A 45 -12.53 17.59 -5.23
CA LYS A 45 -11.78 18.51 -4.37
C LYS A 45 -10.88 17.71 -3.41
N PRO A 46 -9.68 18.23 -3.08
CA PRO A 46 -8.77 17.56 -2.15
C PRO A 46 -9.42 17.30 -0.79
N GLU A 47 -10.24 18.23 -0.30
CA GLU A 47 -10.98 18.09 0.97
C GLU A 47 -11.89 16.84 1.00
N VAL A 48 -12.58 16.55 -0.11
CA VAL A 48 -13.44 15.35 -0.22
C VAL A 48 -12.58 14.08 -0.22
N ARG A 49 -11.41 14.12 -0.86
CA ARG A 49 -10.47 12.99 -0.88
C ARG A 49 -9.87 12.73 0.48
N ASP A 50 -9.47 13.78 1.19
CA ASP A 50 -8.87 13.67 2.50
C ASP A 50 -9.90 13.21 3.54
N ALA A 51 -11.15 13.68 3.45
CA ALA A 51 -12.26 13.13 4.24
C ALA A 51 -12.49 11.63 3.98
N ALA A 52 -12.48 11.19 2.71
CA ALA A 52 -12.61 9.78 2.37
C ALA A 52 -11.41 8.94 2.88
N ARG A 53 -10.19 9.48 2.82
CA ARG A 53 -8.98 8.85 3.39
C ARG A 53 -9.09 8.72 4.91
N GLU A 54 -9.51 9.76 5.60
CA GLU A 54 -9.68 9.73 7.04
C GLU A 54 -10.75 8.73 7.47
N ALA A 55 -11.88 8.68 6.76
CA ALA A 55 -12.93 7.71 7.00
C ALA A 55 -12.41 6.26 6.84
N ALA A 56 -11.68 5.98 5.76
CA ALA A 56 -11.08 4.67 5.53
C ALA A 56 -10.06 4.29 6.62
N LEU A 57 -9.24 5.24 7.07
CA LEU A 57 -8.29 5.01 8.16
C LEU A 57 -8.99 4.74 9.50
N ARG A 58 -10.10 5.43 9.80
CA ARG A 58 -10.91 5.17 11.00
C ARG A 58 -11.51 3.77 10.95
N GLU A 59 -12.11 3.40 9.82
CA GLU A 59 -12.70 2.08 9.63
C GLU A 59 -11.65 0.96 9.78
N ILE A 60 -10.46 1.09 9.18
CA ILE A 60 -9.37 0.12 9.34
C ILE A 60 -8.98 -0.01 10.81
N LYS A 61 -8.83 1.12 11.52
CA LYS A 61 -8.50 1.12 12.96
C LYS A 61 -9.58 0.42 13.78
N GLU A 62 -10.85 0.65 13.48
CA GLU A 62 -11.97 -0.01 14.15
C GLU A 62 -12.00 -1.52 13.89
N ARG A 63 -11.81 -1.94 12.64
CA ARG A 63 -11.70 -3.37 12.28
C ARG A 63 -10.51 -4.03 13.01
N ILE A 64 -9.37 -3.36 13.12
CA ILE A 64 -8.20 -3.86 13.86
C ILE A 64 -8.50 -3.95 15.37
N LYS A 65 -9.19 -2.97 15.96
CA LYS A 65 -9.59 -3.04 17.38
C LYS A 65 -10.52 -4.24 17.62
N LYS A 66 -11.59 -4.37 16.82
CA LYS A 66 -12.53 -5.50 16.91
C LYS A 66 -11.81 -6.85 16.83
N THR A 67 -10.96 -7.04 15.82
CA THR A 67 -10.20 -8.30 15.67
C THR A 67 -9.17 -8.54 16.79
N LYS A 68 -8.60 -7.49 17.38
CA LYS A 68 -7.72 -7.62 18.57
C LYS A 68 -8.52 -8.05 19.81
N ASP A 69 -9.70 -7.49 20.02
CA ASP A 69 -10.55 -7.82 21.16
C ASP A 69 -11.12 -9.24 21.04
N GLU A 70 -11.53 -9.65 19.84
CA GLU A 70 -11.88 -11.05 19.54
C GLU A 70 -10.71 -12.02 19.80
N LYS A 71 -9.48 -11.63 19.41
CA LYS A 71 -8.28 -12.45 19.69
C LYS A 71 -7.98 -12.53 21.19
N LYS A 72 -8.19 -11.45 21.95
CA LYS A 72 -8.03 -11.46 23.42
C LYS A 72 -9.10 -12.31 24.09
N ALA A 73 -10.36 -12.20 23.67
CA ALA A 73 -11.46 -13.01 24.18
C ALA A 73 -11.23 -14.51 23.92
N LYS A 74 -10.83 -14.89 22.71
CA LYS A 74 -10.48 -16.28 22.37
C LYS A 74 -9.28 -16.80 23.17
N LYS A 75 -8.25 -15.97 23.41
CA LYS A 75 -7.11 -16.34 24.27
C LYS A 75 -7.53 -16.51 25.73
N ALA A 76 -8.40 -15.65 26.25
CA ALA A 76 -8.91 -15.76 27.61
C ALA A 76 -9.78 -17.01 27.80
N GLU A 77 -10.61 -17.36 26.81
CA GLU A 77 -11.39 -18.61 26.81
C GLU A 77 -10.49 -19.86 26.81
N VAL A 78 -9.44 -19.87 25.99
CA VAL A 78 -8.47 -20.99 25.94
C VAL A 78 -7.70 -21.13 27.26
N VAL A 79 -7.35 -20.03 27.91
CA VAL A 79 -6.67 -20.03 29.22
C VAL A 79 -7.63 -20.45 30.35
N ALA A 80 -8.88 -19.98 30.33
CA ALA A 80 -9.89 -20.39 31.30
C ALA A 80 -10.26 -21.88 31.17
N LYS A 81 -10.30 -22.41 29.94
CA LYS A 81 -10.56 -23.83 29.67
C LYS A 81 -9.37 -24.71 30.03
N SER A 82 -8.13 -24.20 29.94
CA SER A 82 -6.94 -24.93 30.40
C SER A 82 -6.76 -24.88 31.93
N GLN A 83 -7.23 -23.82 32.62
CA GLN A 83 -7.24 -23.77 34.08
C GLN A 83 -8.31 -24.67 34.73
N LYS A 84 -9.45 -24.93 34.06
CA LYS A 84 -10.42 -25.95 34.53
C LYS A 84 -9.94 -27.40 34.39
N GLY A 85 -8.78 -27.64 33.77
CA GLY A 85 -8.19 -28.97 33.58
C GLY A 85 -7.03 -29.32 34.52
N ARG A 86 -6.55 -28.41 35.38
CA ARG A 86 -5.54 -28.73 36.39
C ARG A 86 -6.19 -28.90 37.75
N GLY A 87 -6.85 -30.04 37.88
CA GLY A 87 -7.10 -30.66 39.17
C GLY A 87 -5.79 -30.83 39.93
N ASN A 88 -5.89 -30.52 41.21
CA ASN A 88 -4.92 -30.71 42.28
C ASN A 88 -4.15 -32.04 42.12
N VAL A 89 -2.89 -31.99 41.69
CA VAL A 89 -1.96 -33.12 41.83
C VAL A 89 -0.82 -32.68 42.73
N SER A 90 -0.76 -33.38 43.85
CA SER A 90 0.06 -33.19 45.04
C SER A 90 1.56 -33.19 44.78
N LYS A 91 2.24 -32.35 45.56
CA LYS A 91 3.63 -32.43 46.03
C LYS A 91 4.20 -33.87 45.93
N GLY A 92 5.23 -34.05 45.11
CA GLY A 92 5.94 -35.32 45.00
C GLY A 92 7.30 -35.16 44.34
N ALA A 93 8.34 -35.15 45.18
CA ALA A 93 9.74 -35.51 44.92
C ALA A 93 10.46 -35.00 43.65
N ALA A 94 11.50 -34.20 43.88
CA ALA A 94 12.61 -34.01 42.95
C ALA A 94 13.27 -35.35 42.57
N PRO A 95 13.91 -35.41 41.39
CA PRO A 95 15.32 -35.81 41.42
C PRO A 95 16.22 -34.81 40.67
N LYS A 96 17.44 -34.71 41.19
CA LYS A 96 18.53 -33.85 40.72
C LYS A 96 19.11 -34.33 39.38
N GLY A 97 19.37 -33.38 38.47
CA GLY A 97 20.55 -33.28 37.60
C GLY A 97 20.41 -33.71 36.12
N PRO A 98 21.36 -33.34 35.22
CA PRO A 98 22.43 -32.34 35.32
C PRO A 98 22.24 -31.12 34.40
N LYS A 99 22.89 -30.00 34.76
CA LYS A 99 22.99 -28.79 33.95
C LYS A 99 23.89 -29.04 32.73
N LEU A 100 23.34 -28.88 31.52
CA LEU A 100 24.06 -28.42 30.33
C LEU A 100 23.33 -27.14 29.89
N GLY A 101 23.90 -25.94 29.86
CA GLY A 101 25.20 -25.61 29.31
C GLY A 101 25.04 -25.39 27.82
N GLY A 102 24.66 -24.18 27.39
CA GLY A 102 24.53 -23.87 25.97
C GLY A 102 23.85 -22.52 25.72
N GLY A 103 24.65 -21.45 25.76
CA GLY A 103 24.22 -20.12 25.36
C GLY A 103 23.76 -20.07 23.91
N GLY A 104 22.82 -19.18 23.62
CA GLY A 104 22.26 -19.05 22.27
C GLY A 104 21.57 -17.71 22.09
N GLY A 105 22.34 -16.62 22.18
CA GLY A 105 21.93 -15.33 21.64
C GLY A 105 21.75 -15.43 20.12
N LYS A 106 20.64 -14.90 19.63
CA LYS A 106 20.41 -14.55 18.22
C LYS A 106 19.94 -13.10 18.26
N ARG A 107 20.80 -12.14 17.88
CA ARG A 107 20.99 -11.65 16.50
C ARG A 107 19.65 -11.28 15.86
#